data_AF-A0A7C5V997-F1
#
_entry.id   AF-A0A7C5V997-F1
#
_cell.length_a   1.000
_cell.length_b   1.000
_cell.length_c   1.000
_cell.angle_alpha   90.00
_cell.angle_beta   90.00
_cell.angle_gamma   90.00
#
_symmetry.space_group_name_H-M   'P 1'
#
loop_
_entity.id
_entity.type
_entity.pdbx_description
1 polymer ?
#
loop_
_entity_poly.entity_id
_entity_poly.type
_entity_poly.pdbx_seq_one_letter_code
_entity_poly.pdbx_strand_id
1 'polypeptide(L)'
;MQQTFDAKGRLASIAAGSTTYVNNFNYTVAGQVSAFSYGNGVTASFGFNAARLQLESLSYANGQAILGTNWEQRGAKTAQHPPTPCKKDEDESTRYGISVRLTR
;
A
#
# COMPACT_ATOMS: atom_id res chain seq x y z
N MET A 1 -26.50 10.48 0.59
CA MET A 1 -25.27 9.67 0.53
C MET A 1 -25.68 8.21 0.73
N GLN A 2 -25.15 7.29 -0.07
CA GLN A 2 -25.48 5.86 -0.05
C GLN A 2 -24.20 5.04 0.06
N GLN A 3 -24.23 4.01 0.91
CA GLN A 3 -23.20 2.99 1.02
C GLN A 3 -23.79 1.67 0.54
N THR A 4 -23.00 0.89 -0.17
CA THR A 4 -23.35 -0.49 -0.52
C THR A 4 -22.38 -1.45 0.14
N PHE A 5 -22.82 -2.68 0.38
CA PHE A 5 -22.04 -3.69 1.05
C PHE A 5 -21.98 -4.97 0.21
N ASP A 6 -20.89 -5.73 0.36
CA ASP A 6 -20.75 -7.06 -0.23
C ASP A 6 -21.57 -8.12 0.54
N ALA A 7 -21.59 -9.36 0.05
CA ALA A 7 -22.30 -10.47 0.69
C ALA A 7 -21.76 -10.82 2.10
N LYS A 8 -20.58 -10.32 2.49
CA LYS A 8 -19.99 -10.47 3.82
C LYS A 8 -20.26 -9.27 4.73
N GLY A 9 -21.05 -8.29 4.28
CA GLY A 9 -21.39 -7.09 5.04
C GLY A 9 -20.29 -6.03 5.08
N ARG A 10 -19.29 -6.11 4.18
CA ARG A 10 -18.18 -5.14 4.11
C ARG A 10 -18.46 -4.09 3.05
N LEU A 11 -17.91 -2.89 3.22
CA LEU A 11 -18.15 -1.77 2.30
C LEU A 11 -17.74 -2.11 0.86
N ALA A 12 -18.62 -1.87 -0.10
CA ALA A 12 -18.40 -2.14 -1.52
C ALA A 12 -18.37 -0.86 -2.37
N SER A 13 -19.11 0.18 -1.98
CA SER A 13 -19.02 1.51 -2.60
C SER A 13 -19.62 2.60 -1.72
N ILE A 14 -19.24 3.86 -2.00
CA ILE A 14 -19.88 5.06 -1.48
C ILE A 14 -20.20 6.00 -2.65
N ALA A 15 -21.45 6.45 -2.73
CA ALA A 15 -21.93 7.38 -3.75
C ALA A 15 -22.93 8.40 -3.20
N ALA A 16 -23.13 9.50 -3.93
CA ALA A 16 -24.25 10.42 -3.72
C ALA A 16 -24.79 10.89 -5.07
N GLY A 17 -26.04 10.54 -5.38
CA GLY A 17 -26.61 10.79 -6.70
C GLY A 17 -25.83 10.05 -7.78
N SER A 18 -25.44 10.76 -8.84
CA SER A 18 -24.59 10.24 -9.92
C SER A 18 -23.09 10.21 -9.59
N THR A 19 -22.68 10.78 -8.46
CA THR A 19 -21.26 10.84 -8.07
C THR A 19 -20.86 9.61 -7.26
N THR A 20 -20.03 8.75 -7.83
CA THR A 20 -19.31 7.71 -7.09
C THR A 20 -18.07 8.31 -6.45
N TYR A 21 -17.89 8.14 -5.14
CA TYR A 21 -16.68 8.59 -4.44
C TYR A 21 -15.63 7.50 -4.38
N VAL A 22 -16.07 6.27 -4.10
CA VAL A 22 -15.21 5.10 -4.04
C VAL A 22 -15.99 3.85 -4.42
N ASN A 23 -15.35 2.93 -5.12
CA ASN A 23 -15.87 1.62 -5.50
C ASN A 23 -14.73 0.58 -5.58
N ASN A 24 -15.06 -0.63 -6.00
CA ASN A 24 -14.11 -1.71 -6.29
C ASN A 24 -13.20 -2.05 -5.10
N PHE A 25 -13.78 -2.13 -3.90
CA PHE A 25 -13.04 -2.56 -2.71
C PHE A 25 -12.59 -4.01 -2.85
N ASN A 26 -11.28 -4.22 -2.73
CA ASN A 26 -10.66 -5.52 -2.56
C ASN A 26 -10.25 -5.70 -1.12
N TYR A 27 -10.38 -6.92 -0.63
CA TYR A 27 -10.06 -7.28 0.75
C TYR A 27 -9.15 -8.50 0.78
N THR A 28 -8.20 -8.50 1.71
CA THR A 28 -7.41 -9.68 2.04
C THR A 28 -8.29 -10.75 2.70
N VAL A 29 -7.75 -11.97 2.85
CA VAL A 29 -8.41 -13.04 3.60
C VAL A 29 -8.64 -12.68 5.08
N ALA A 30 -7.76 -11.86 5.66
CA ALA A 30 -7.88 -11.38 7.03
C ALA A 30 -8.76 -10.13 7.17
N GLY A 31 -9.37 -9.66 6.07
CA GLY A 31 -10.38 -8.60 6.09
C GLY A 31 -9.85 -7.17 5.99
N GLN A 32 -8.54 -6.96 5.79
CA GLN A 32 -8.01 -5.62 5.50
C GLN A 32 -8.32 -5.23 4.06
N VAL A 33 -8.54 -3.94 3.82
CA VAL A 33 -8.71 -3.40 2.46
C VAL A 33 -7.36 -3.43 1.75
N SER A 34 -7.24 -4.20 0.66
CA SER A 34 -6.02 -4.30 -0.13
C SER A 34 -6.01 -3.35 -1.34
N ALA A 35 -7.18 -2.94 -1.84
CA ALA A 35 -7.28 -1.89 -2.85
C ALA A 35 -8.70 -1.31 -2.91
N PHE A 36 -8.83 -0.12 -3.49
CA PHE A 36 -10.10 0.43 -3.97
C PHE A 36 -9.85 1.51 -5.03
N SER A 37 -10.89 1.90 -5.76
CA SER A 37 -10.80 2.98 -6.76
C SER A 37 -11.65 4.18 -6.35
N TYR A 38 -11.07 5.37 -6.40
CA TYR A 38 -11.78 6.63 -6.26
C TYR A 38 -12.54 6.96 -7.53
N GLY A 39 -13.62 7.73 -7.41
CA GLY A 39 -14.43 8.18 -8.55
C GLY A 39 -13.69 9.07 -9.56
N ASN A 40 -12.53 9.61 -9.18
CA ASN A 40 -11.67 10.40 -10.07
C ASN A 40 -10.65 9.55 -10.85
N GLY A 41 -10.77 8.21 -10.83
CA GLY A 41 -9.89 7.30 -11.56
C GLY A 41 -8.55 6.98 -10.88
N VAL A 42 -8.34 7.47 -9.65
CA VAL A 42 -7.17 7.06 -8.84
C VAL A 42 -7.49 5.75 -8.12
N THR A 43 -6.61 4.76 -8.26
CA THR A 43 -6.67 3.50 -7.49
C THR A 43 -5.69 3.57 -6.33
N ALA A 44 -6.19 3.30 -5.12
CA ALA A 44 -5.38 3.10 -3.92
C ALA A 44 -5.09 1.61 -3.75
N SER A 45 -3.85 1.26 -3.43
CA SER A 45 -3.41 -0.13 -3.17
C SER A 45 -2.58 -0.20 -1.88
N PHE A 46 -2.86 -1.21 -1.07
CA PHE A 46 -2.28 -1.45 0.25
C PHE A 46 -1.71 -2.86 0.31
N GLY A 47 -0.40 -2.97 0.53
CA GLY A 47 0.25 -4.25 0.78
C GLY A 47 0.45 -4.48 2.27
N PHE A 48 0.20 -5.70 2.73
CA PHE A 48 0.34 -6.08 4.14
C PHE A 48 1.32 -7.24 4.29
N ASN A 49 2.09 -7.23 5.37
CA ASN A 49 2.89 -8.35 5.80
C ASN A 49 1.99 -9.54 6.13
N ALA A 50 2.18 -10.68 5.48
CA ALA A 50 1.34 -11.86 5.68
C ALA A 50 1.44 -12.46 7.09
N ALA A 51 2.58 -12.30 7.77
CA ALA A 51 2.81 -12.87 9.10
C ALA A 51 2.28 -11.98 10.24
N ARG A 52 2.29 -10.65 10.06
CA ARG A 52 2.00 -9.68 11.13
C ARG A 52 0.81 -8.77 10.84
N LEU A 53 0.21 -8.86 9.65
CA LEU A 53 -0.90 -8.01 9.19
C LEU A 53 -0.60 -6.51 9.28
N GLN A 54 0.69 -6.15 9.18
CA GLN A 54 1.15 -4.75 9.22
C GLN A 54 1.24 -4.20 7.80
N LEU A 55 0.92 -2.92 7.61
CA LEU A 55 1.04 -2.27 6.31
C LEU A 55 2.52 -2.16 5.91
N GLU A 56 2.84 -2.64 4.71
CA GLU A 56 4.19 -2.63 4.12
C GLU A 56 4.27 -1.86 2.80
N SER A 57 3.14 -1.58 2.15
CA SER A 57 3.13 -0.65 1.01
C SER A 57 1.82 0.10 0.87
N LEU A 58 1.93 1.32 0.37
CA LEU A 58 0.83 2.18 -0.03
C LEU A 58 1.19 2.78 -1.38
N SER A 59 0.28 2.66 -2.33
CA SER A 59 0.43 3.33 -3.62
C SER A 59 -0.89 3.86 -4.15
N TYR A 60 -0.77 4.93 -4.92
CA TYR A 60 -1.84 5.55 -5.68
C TYR A 60 -1.44 5.58 -7.15
N ALA A 61 -2.33 5.13 -8.03
CA ALA A 61 -2.10 5.11 -9.47
C ALA A 61 -3.29 5.70 -10.21
N ASN A 62 -3.04 6.46 -11.29
CA ASN A 62 -4.09 7.00 -12.17
C ASN A 62 -3.92 6.57 -13.63
N GLY A 63 -3.30 5.41 -13.85
CA GLY A 63 -2.96 4.89 -15.18
C GLY A 63 -1.77 5.57 -15.87
N GLN A 64 -1.35 6.76 -15.41
CA GLN A 64 -0.24 7.54 -15.98
C GLN A 64 0.94 7.67 -15.02
N ALA A 65 0.66 7.79 -13.72
CA ALA A 65 1.68 7.91 -12.69
C ALA A 65 1.34 7.01 -11.51
N ILE A 66 2.39 6.49 -10.87
CA ILE A 66 2.31 5.77 -9.60
C ILE A 66 3.08 6.56 -8.55
N LEU A 67 2.39 6.92 -7.48
CA LEU A 67 2.96 7.53 -6.28
C LEU A 67 2.83 6.52 -5.14
N GLY A 68 3.94 6.07 -4.58
CA GLY A 68 3.90 5.08 -3.52
C GLY A 68 5.11 5.06 -2.61
N THR A 69 4.90 4.46 -1.45
CA THR A 69 5.91 4.23 -0.42
C THR A 69 5.85 2.77 0.00
N ASN A 70 7.02 2.16 0.13
CA ASN A 70 7.17 0.83 0.70
C ASN A 70 7.92 0.95 2.03
N TRP A 71 7.45 0.24 3.04
CA TRP A 71 8.09 0.12 4.33
C TRP A 71 8.60 -1.30 4.47
N GLU A 72 9.91 -1.47 4.39
CA GLU A 72 10.52 -2.74 4.77
C GLU A 72 10.38 -2.91 6.28
N GLN A 73 9.69 -3.97 6.71
CA GLN A 73 9.69 -4.34 8.13
C GLN A 73 11.14 -4.59 8.58
N ARG A 74 11.67 -3.71 9.42
CA ARG A 74 12.86 -4.01 10.22
C ARG A 74 12.45 -5.02 11.30
N GLY A 75 12.36 -6.29 10.91
CA GLY A 75 11.67 -7.30 11.70
C GLY A 75 12.06 -8.76 11.44
N ALA A 76 13.19 -9.01 10.77
CA ALA A 76 14.03 -10.18 10.98
C ALA A 76 15.42 -9.83 10.44
N LYS A 77 16.35 -9.45 11.32
CA LYS A 77 17.75 -9.76 11.03
C LYS A 77 17.83 -11.28 11.07
N THR A 78 17.57 -11.96 9.96
CA THR A 78 18.22 -13.26 9.76
C THR A 78 19.72 -12.95 9.83
N ALA A 79 20.37 -13.55 10.82
CA ALA A 79 21.78 -13.37 11.06
C ALA A 79 22.56 -13.77 9.81
N GLN A 80 22.95 -12.79 9.01
CA GLN A 80 24.04 -12.88 8.05
C GLN A 80 24.69 -11.50 7.95
N HIS A 81 25.23 -11.06 9.09
CA HIS A 81 26.40 -10.21 9.07
C HIS A 81 27.61 -11.15 9.02
N PRO A 82 28.35 -11.28 7.91
CA PRO A 82 29.71 -11.81 8.00
C PRO A 82 30.50 -10.84 8.90
N PRO A 83 31.26 -11.32 9.90
CA PRO A 83 31.95 -10.43 10.81
C PRO A 83 33.13 -9.82 10.06
N THR A 84 33.08 -8.53 9.74
CA THR A 84 34.32 -7.78 9.44
C THR A 84 34.24 -6.36 10.01
N PRO A 85 35.37 -5.86 10.52
CA PRO A 85 35.40 -4.99 11.68
C PRO A 85 35.27 -3.52 11.32
N CYS A 86 34.71 -2.76 12.26
CA CYS A 86 34.82 -1.31 12.44
C CYS A 86 35.34 -0.51 11.24
N LYS A 87 34.42 0.05 10.45
CA LYS A 87 34.55 1.44 10.01
C LYS A 87 33.27 2.20 10.32
N LYS A 88 33.43 3.22 11.17
CA LYS A 88 32.53 4.36 11.22
C LYS A 88 32.64 5.07 9.86
N ASP A 89 31.55 5.74 9.51
CA ASP A 89 31.48 6.74 8.45
C ASP A 89 31.41 6.12 7.04
N GLU A 90 30.18 5.90 6.56
CA GLU A 90 29.71 6.50 5.31
C GLU A 90 28.22 6.17 5.08
N ASP A 91 27.47 7.27 5.03
CA ASP A 91 26.20 7.47 4.35
C ASP A 91 24.96 6.65 4.78
N GLU A 92 24.30 7.14 5.81
CA GLU A 92 22.94 6.73 6.19
C GLU A 92 21.85 7.38 5.31
N SER A 93 22.19 7.86 4.09
CA SER A 93 21.26 8.47 3.13
C SER A 93 20.72 7.46 2.09
N THR A 94 20.16 6.34 2.54
CA THR A 94 19.42 5.42 1.64
C THR A 94 18.21 4.78 2.32
N ARG A 95 17.74 5.31 3.45
CA ARG A 95 16.80 4.56 4.29
C ARG A 95 15.32 4.83 4.09
N TYR A 96 14.95 5.77 3.22
CA TYR A 96 13.55 6.04 2.87
C TYR A 96 13.47 6.64 1.46
N GLY A 97 13.27 5.81 0.45
CA GLY A 97 13.13 6.25 -0.94
C GLY A 97 11.67 6.25 -1.39
N ILE A 98 11.13 7.42 -1.76
CA ILE A 98 9.91 7.50 -2.56
C ILE A 98 10.29 7.09 -3.98
N SER A 99 9.79 5.95 -4.45
CA SER A 99 10.03 5.50 -5.82
C SER A 99 8.87 5.93 -6.71
N VAL A 100 9.08 6.96 -7.54
CA VAL A 100 8.15 7.33 -8.61
C VAL A 100 8.55 6.57 -9.87
N ARG A 101 7.69 5.68 -10.38
CA ARG A 101 7.88 5.07 -11.70
C ARG A 101 6.83 5.64 -12.65
N LEU A 102 7.30 6.27 -13.72
CA LEU A 102 6.50 6.75 -14.84
C LEU A 102 6.65 5.74 -15.98
N THR A 103 5.59 5.03 -16.34
CA THR A 103 5.59 4.17 -17.53
C THR A 103 5.10 5.04 -18.70
N ARG A 104 5.95 5.24 -19.72
CA ARG A 104 5.58 5.93 -20.97
C ARG A 104 4.81 5.01 -21.90
#